data_AF-A0A2D4I1J4-F1
#
_entry.id   AF-A0A2D4I1J4-F1
#
_cell.length_a   1.000
_cell.length_b   1.000
_cell.length_c   1.000
_cell.angle_alpha   90.00
_cell.angle_beta   90.00
_cell.angle_gamma   90.00
#
_symmetry.space_group_name_H-M   'P 1'
#
loop_
_entity.id
_entity.type
_entity.pdbx_description
1 polymer ?
#
loop_
_entity_poly.entity_id
_entity_poly.type
_entity_poly.pdbx_seq_one_letter_code
_entity_poly.pdbx_strand_id
1 'polypeptide(L)'
;MPDYQVTAVKRFLSTSPRLPPASYYNSTGRAYPDLAALSDNYWVVTNRLPIPWVSGTSASTPVVGGIVALINDWRLQRGLPALGFLNPALYRLQEGGNSTALYDVIHGCHLSCLDAAVQGQGFCAAPAWDPVTGWGTPNFPQLLRGLMG
;
A
#
# COMPACT_ATOMS: atom_id res chain seq x y z
N MET A 1 8.28 -0.34 -15.96
CA MET A 1 8.21 -0.24 -14.49
C MET A 1 9.05 0.93 -14.02
N PRO A 2 8.57 1.81 -13.10
CA PRO A 2 9.37 2.89 -12.53
C PRO A 2 10.55 2.38 -11.70
N ASP A 3 11.70 3.06 -11.78
CA ASP A 3 12.96 2.60 -11.15
C ASP A 3 12.84 2.39 -9.64
N TYR A 4 12.09 3.25 -8.95
CA TYR A 4 11.94 3.20 -7.49
C TYR A 4 11.29 1.91 -6.97
N GLN A 5 10.62 1.13 -7.81
CA GLN A 5 9.93 -0.11 -7.41
C GLN A 5 10.51 -1.37 -8.05
N VAL A 6 11.58 -1.26 -8.86
CA VAL A 6 12.15 -2.41 -9.58
C VAL A 6 12.59 -3.52 -8.62
N THR A 7 13.30 -3.15 -7.55
CA THR A 7 13.81 -4.10 -6.54
C THR A 7 12.65 -4.81 -5.83
N ALA A 8 11.69 -4.06 -5.30
CA ALA A 8 10.48 -4.57 -4.67
C ALA A 8 9.70 -5.55 -5.56
N VAL A 9 9.39 -5.16 -6.80
CA VAL A 9 8.58 -5.99 -7.71
C VAL A 9 9.35 -7.24 -8.15
N LYS A 10 10.65 -7.12 -8.49
CA LYS A 10 11.46 -8.29 -8.85
C LYS A 10 11.56 -9.28 -7.70
N ARG A 11 11.72 -8.78 -6.46
CA ARG A 11 11.71 -9.62 -5.26
C ARG A 11 10.40 -10.38 -5.17
N PHE A 12 9.25 -9.69 -5.19
CA PHE A 12 7.93 -10.34 -5.13
C PHE A 12 7.75 -11.41 -6.20
N LEU A 13 8.05 -11.10 -7.47
CA LEU A 13 7.92 -12.05 -8.57
C LEU A 13 8.84 -13.26 -8.44
N SER A 14 9.97 -13.13 -7.76
CA SER A 14 10.92 -14.23 -7.53
C SER A 14 10.61 -15.08 -6.28
N THR A 15 9.95 -14.51 -5.27
CA THR A 15 9.75 -15.16 -3.97
C THR A 15 8.31 -15.54 -3.68
N SER A 16 7.33 -14.99 -4.40
CA SER A 16 5.92 -15.28 -4.13
C SER A 16 5.62 -16.77 -4.38
N PRO A 17 5.09 -17.50 -3.39
CA PRO A 17 4.75 -18.90 -3.55
C PRO A 17 3.52 -19.11 -4.43
N ARG A 18 2.76 -18.05 -4.73
CA ARG A 18 1.52 -18.09 -5.52
C ARG A 18 1.45 -16.89 -6.45
N LEU A 19 1.77 -17.13 -7.72
CA LEU A 19 1.57 -16.17 -8.79
C LEU A 19 0.38 -16.62 -9.66
N PRO A 20 -0.47 -15.69 -10.12
CA PRO A 20 -1.39 -15.97 -11.21
C PRO A 20 -0.63 -16.45 -12.46
N PRO A 21 -1.29 -17.16 -13.40
CA PRO A 21 -0.66 -17.53 -14.66
C PRO A 21 -0.13 -16.29 -15.38
N ALA A 22 1.02 -16.39 -16.05
CA ALA A 22 1.69 -15.24 -16.67
C ALA A 22 0.83 -14.52 -17.72
N SER A 23 -0.18 -15.19 -18.29
CA SER A 23 -1.15 -14.58 -19.21
C SER A 23 -2.12 -13.59 -18.54
N TYR A 24 -2.23 -13.59 -17.21
CA TYR A 24 -3.19 -12.75 -16.46
C TYR A 24 -2.62 -11.40 -16.04
N TYR A 25 -1.32 -11.15 -16.22
CA TYR A 25 -0.70 -9.89 -15.81
C TYR A 25 0.52 -9.52 -16.66
N ASN A 26 0.84 -8.23 -16.70
CA ASN A 26 2.07 -7.76 -17.33
C ASN A 26 3.16 -7.54 -16.27
N SER A 27 4.18 -8.40 -16.26
CA SER A 27 5.29 -8.36 -15.31
C SER A 27 6.27 -7.19 -15.50
N THR A 28 6.19 -6.45 -16.61
CA THR A 28 7.06 -5.30 -16.90
C THR A 28 6.40 -3.94 -16.57
N GLY A 29 5.12 -3.96 -16.20
CA GLY A 29 4.31 -2.79 -15.89
C GLY A 29 4.66 -2.11 -14.56
N ARG A 30 4.02 -0.97 -14.29
CA ARG A 30 3.96 -0.41 -12.93
C ARG A 30 3.02 -1.30 -12.12
N ALA A 31 3.55 -2.03 -11.14
CA ALA A 31 2.77 -2.80 -10.18
C ALA A 31 2.40 -1.97 -8.95
N TYR A 32 1.23 -2.20 -8.37
CA TYR A 32 0.58 -1.40 -7.32
C TYR A 32 -0.21 -2.33 -6.38
N PRO A 33 -0.66 -1.88 -5.19
CA PRO A 33 -0.53 -0.52 -4.62
C PRO A 33 0.88 -0.23 -4.07
N ASP A 34 1.10 1.00 -3.59
CA ASP A 34 2.31 1.37 -2.84
C ASP A 34 2.11 1.27 -1.32
N LEU A 35 0.88 1.53 -0.86
CA LEU A 35 0.44 1.52 0.53
C LEU A 35 -0.97 0.94 0.63
N ALA A 36 -1.32 0.48 1.82
CA ALA A 36 -2.68 0.08 2.19
C ALA A 36 -3.13 0.81 3.46
N ALA A 37 -4.44 0.77 3.73
CA ALA A 37 -5.03 1.06 5.03
C ALA A 37 -6.33 0.27 5.15
N LEU A 38 -7.01 0.36 6.30
CA LEU A 38 -8.33 -0.25 6.47
C LEU A 38 -9.26 0.22 5.35
N SER A 39 -10.00 -0.73 4.78
CA SER A 39 -10.88 -0.50 3.64
C SER A 39 -12.25 -1.14 3.83
N ASP A 40 -12.60 -1.54 5.05
CA ASP A 40 -13.80 -2.31 5.32
C ASP A 40 -14.53 -1.76 6.56
N ASN A 41 -15.85 -1.76 6.48
CA ASN A 41 -16.76 -1.47 7.58
C ASN A 41 -16.58 -0.09 8.25
N TYR A 42 -16.50 0.96 7.43
CA TYR A 42 -16.52 2.34 7.90
C TYR A 42 -17.93 2.80 8.21
N TRP A 43 -18.03 3.70 9.18
CA TRP A 43 -19.22 4.52 9.42
C TRP A 43 -19.08 5.86 8.70
N VAL A 44 -20.14 6.28 8.03
CA VAL A 44 -20.25 7.62 7.45
C VAL A 44 -21.57 8.27 7.86
N VAL A 45 -21.67 9.59 7.70
CA VAL A 45 -22.94 10.30 7.84
C VAL A 45 -23.34 10.84 6.48
N THR A 46 -24.47 10.38 5.94
CA THR A 46 -25.03 10.89 4.68
C THR A 46 -26.48 11.29 4.93
N ASN A 47 -26.87 12.49 4.49
CA ASN A 47 -28.23 13.02 4.72
C ASN A 47 -28.65 12.98 6.21
N ARG A 48 -27.72 13.29 7.12
CA ARG A 48 -27.88 13.24 8.59
C ARG A 48 -28.14 11.85 9.17
N LEU A 49 -27.97 10.78 8.39
CA LEU A 49 -28.12 9.40 8.84
C LEU A 49 -26.75 8.73 8.97
N PRO A 50 -26.47 8.04 10.09
CA PRO A 50 -25.27 7.23 10.22
C PRO A 50 -25.45 5.94 9.40
N ILE A 51 -24.50 5.65 8.51
CA ILE A 51 -24.52 4.50 7.61
C ILE A 51 -23.28 3.65 7.92
N PRO A 52 -23.46 2.42 8.45
CA PRO A 52 -22.39 1.45 8.63
C PRO A 52 -22.06 0.70 7.32
N TRP A 53 -21.07 -0.20 7.37
CA TRP A 53 -20.72 -1.13 6.28
C TRP A 53 -20.23 -0.45 4.99
N VAL A 54 -19.75 0.79 5.07
CA VAL A 54 -19.10 1.44 3.92
C VAL A 54 -17.71 0.84 3.75
N SER A 55 -17.48 0.21 2.60
CA SER A 55 -16.24 -0.49 2.31
C SER A 55 -15.71 -0.09 0.94
N GLY A 56 -14.42 -0.31 0.74
CA GLY A 56 -13.68 -0.01 -0.47
C GLY A 56 -12.41 0.78 -0.20
N THR A 57 -11.51 0.75 -1.16
CA THR A 57 -10.26 1.52 -1.11
C THR A 57 -10.52 3.04 -1.05
N SER A 58 -11.70 3.50 -1.47
CA SER A 58 -12.18 4.87 -1.24
C SER A 58 -12.14 5.30 0.23
N ALA A 59 -12.26 4.39 1.20
CA ALA A 59 -12.10 4.69 2.62
C ALA A 59 -10.62 4.70 3.04
N SER A 60 -9.81 3.79 2.49
CA SER A 60 -8.37 3.71 2.78
C SER A 60 -7.59 4.93 2.28
N THR A 61 -7.94 5.47 1.11
CA THR A 61 -7.26 6.60 0.46
C THR A 61 -7.22 7.87 1.32
N PRO A 62 -8.34 8.39 1.85
CA PRO A 62 -8.33 9.57 2.71
C PRO A 62 -7.66 9.32 4.07
N VAL A 63 -7.66 8.09 4.59
CA VAL A 63 -6.91 7.75 5.81
C VAL A 63 -5.41 7.93 5.60
N VAL A 64 -4.86 7.35 4.51
CA VAL A 64 -3.45 7.53 4.14
C VAL A 64 -3.15 9.01 3.85
N GLY A 65 -4.03 9.69 3.10
CA GLY A 65 -3.88 11.11 2.80
C GLY A 65 -3.80 11.99 4.05
N GLY A 66 -4.67 11.74 5.05
CA GLY A 66 -4.65 12.45 6.33
C GLY A 66 -3.36 12.20 7.12
N ILE A 67 -2.87 10.97 7.13
CA ILE A 67 -1.58 10.62 7.77
C ILE A 67 -0.41 11.36 7.11
N VAL A 68 -0.37 11.42 5.77
CA VAL A 68 0.67 12.16 5.03
C VAL A 68 0.54 13.66 5.27
N ALA A 69 -0.68 14.20 5.37
CA ALA A 69 -0.90 15.61 5.71
C ALA A 69 -0.36 15.95 7.11
N LEU A 70 -0.57 15.09 8.11
CA LEU A 70 0.02 15.25 9.44
C LEU A 70 1.55 15.22 9.40
N ILE A 71 2.15 14.34 8.59
CA ILE A 71 3.61 14.32 8.42
C ILE A 71 4.10 15.63 7.79
N ASN A 72 3.38 16.15 6.78
CA ASN A 72 3.71 17.44 6.18
C ASN A 72 3.62 18.59 7.17
N ASP A 73 2.63 18.60 8.06
CA ASP A 73 2.52 19.59 9.13
C ASP A 73 3.78 19.58 10.03
N TRP A 74 4.22 18.41 10.49
CA TRP A 74 5.45 18.26 11.27
C TRP A 74 6.74 18.65 10.50
N ARG A 75 6.77 18.44 9.18
CA ARG A 75 7.88 18.86 8.32
C ARG A 75 7.92 20.38 8.19
N LEU A 76 6.78 21.00 7.90
CA LEU A 76 6.65 22.45 7.74
C LEU A 76 6.98 23.21 9.03
N GLN A 77 6.57 22.70 10.20
CA GLN A 77 6.94 23.25 11.52
C GLN A 77 8.46 23.24 11.77
N ARG A 78 9.22 22.40 11.07
CA ARG A 78 10.69 22.34 11.13
C ARG A 78 11.37 23.01 9.93
N GLY A 79 10.62 23.77 9.13
CA GLY A 79 11.15 24.45 7.93
C GLY A 79 11.52 23.49 6.79
N LEU A 80 11.06 22.24 6.83
CA LEU A 80 11.27 21.27 5.75
C LEU A 80 10.16 21.40 4.69
N PRO A 81 10.44 21.11 3.41
CA PRO A 81 9.42 21.09 2.37
C PRO A 81 8.44 19.92 2.57
N ALA A 82 7.21 20.07 2.06
CA ALA A 82 6.24 18.98 1.99
C ALA A 82 6.77 17.81 1.15
N LEU A 83 6.30 16.60 1.44
CA LEU A 83 6.79 15.35 0.81
C LEU A 83 6.56 15.29 -0.71
N GLY A 84 5.49 15.89 -1.22
CA GLY A 84 5.15 15.86 -2.65
C GLY A 84 4.98 14.42 -3.15
N PHE A 85 5.72 14.06 -4.21
CA PHE A 85 5.72 12.71 -4.76
C PHE A 85 6.40 11.71 -3.80
N LEU A 86 5.58 11.00 -3.02
CA LEU A 86 6.02 10.16 -1.91
C LEU A 86 6.76 8.88 -2.33
N ASN A 87 6.41 8.28 -3.47
CA ASN A 87 6.83 6.91 -3.80
C ASN A 87 8.36 6.69 -3.74
N PRO A 88 9.23 7.54 -4.32
CA PRO A 88 10.67 7.33 -4.25
C PRO A 88 11.20 7.35 -2.80
N ALA A 89 10.68 8.21 -1.94
CA ALA A 89 11.08 8.26 -0.53
C ALA A 89 10.57 7.04 0.23
N LEU A 90 9.33 6.61 -0.03
CA LEU A 90 8.71 5.45 0.62
C LEU A 90 9.47 4.15 0.33
N TYR A 91 9.76 3.87 -0.94
CA TYR A 91 10.46 2.64 -1.32
C TYR A 91 11.89 2.63 -0.78
N ARG A 92 12.61 3.77 -0.83
CA ARG A 92 13.93 3.90 -0.19
C ARG A 92 13.87 3.67 1.32
N LEU A 93 12.86 4.19 2.00
CA LEU A 93 12.69 4.03 3.45
C LEU A 93 12.54 2.54 3.83
N GLN A 94 11.73 1.79 3.08
CA GLN A 94 11.48 0.38 3.34
C GLN A 94 12.66 -0.51 2.94
N GLU A 95 13.25 -0.27 1.76
CA GLU A 95 14.42 -1.02 1.30
C GLU A 95 15.68 -0.73 2.13
N GLY A 96 15.77 0.46 2.73
CA GLY A 96 16.84 0.88 3.63
C GLY A 96 16.81 0.24 5.03
N GLY A 97 15.88 -0.69 5.29
CA GLY A 97 15.83 -1.48 6.51
C GLY A 97 14.97 -0.89 7.64
N ASN A 98 14.23 0.21 7.42
CA ASN A 98 13.25 0.68 8.39
C ASN A 98 11.90 -0.05 8.23
N SER A 99 11.90 -1.36 8.47
CA SER A 99 10.73 -2.24 8.31
C SER A 99 9.58 -1.93 9.28
N THR A 100 9.76 -0.98 10.20
CA THR A 100 8.74 -0.65 11.23
C THR A 100 7.90 0.56 10.88
N ALA A 101 8.25 1.30 9.83
CA ALA A 101 7.49 2.46 9.35
C ALA A 101 6.09 2.08 8.83
N LEU A 102 5.90 0.82 8.43
CA LEU A 102 4.62 0.26 8.00
C LEU A 102 4.42 -1.10 8.68
N TYR A 103 3.17 -1.51 8.84
CA TYR A 103 2.81 -2.87 9.20
C TYR A 103 2.65 -3.69 7.91
N ASP A 104 3.55 -4.64 7.72
CA ASP A 104 3.57 -5.57 6.59
C ASP A 104 2.36 -6.52 6.65
N VAL A 105 1.61 -6.59 5.55
CA VAL A 105 0.44 -7.46 5.43
C VAL A 105 0.87 -8.69 4.64
N ILE A 106 0.85 -9.86 5.28
CA ILE A 106 1.43 -11.09 4.70
C ILE A 106 0.40 -12.19 4.45
N HIS A 107 -0.89 -11.89 4.64
CA HIS A 107 -1.98 -12.86 4.57
C HIS A 107 -3.15 -12.31 3.77
N GLY A 108 -3.75 -13.19 2.95
CA GLY A 108 -4.89 -12.88 2.11
C GLY A 108 -4.51 -12.71 0.63
N CYS A 109 -5.50 -12.91 -0.24
CA CYS A 109 -5.38 -12.69 -1.68
C CYS A 109 -6.55 -11.83 -2.13
N HIS A 110 -6.33 -10.94 -3.10
CA HIS A 110 -7.45 -10.17 -3.66
C HIS A 110 -8.26 -11.03 -4.64
N LEU A 111 -9.48 -10.59 -4.93
CA LEU A 111 -10.35 -11.29 -5.87
C LEU A 111 -9.88 -11.09 -7.32
N SER A 112 -10.18 -12.07 -8.17
CA SER A 112 -9.99 -12.02 -9.62
C SER A 112 -11.11 -12.79 -10.34
N CYS A 113 -10.90 -13.18 -11.60
CA CYS A 113 -11.86 -13.88 -12.43
C CYS A 113 -12.36 -15.18 -11.78
N LEU A 114 -13.68 -15.38 -11.76
CA LEU A 114 -14.31 -16.65 -11.36
C LEU A 114 -14.25 -17.64 -12.53
N ASP A 115 -13.04 -18.12 -12.83
CA ASP A 115 -12.77 -19.10 -13.89
C ASP A 115 -12.04 -20.34 -13.36
N ALA A 116 -11.84 -21.33 -14.22
CA ALA A 116 -11.18 -22.58 -13.85
C ALA A 116 -9.68 -22.42 -13.55
N ALA A 117 -9.04 -21.37 -14.08
CA ALA A 117 -7.59 -21.20 -14.00
C ALA A 117 -7.16 -20.49 -12.70
N VAL A 118 -7.91 -19.47 -12.26
CA VAL A 118 -7.56 -18.67 -11.08
C VAL A 118 -8.61 -18.72 -9.97
N GLN A 119 -9.78 -19.33 -10.21
CA GLN A 119 -10.77 -19.68 -9.19
C GLN A 119 -11.15 -18.52 -8.27
N GLY A 120 -11.29 -17.32 -8.83
CA GLY A 120 -11.66 -16.11 -8.08
C GLY A 120 -10.53 -15.43 -7.32
N GLN A 121 -9.29 -15.91 -7.41
CA GLN A 121 -8.13 -15.35 -6.70
C GLN A 121 -7.14 -14.72 -7.66
N GLY A 122 -6.64 -13.53 -7.32
CA GLY A 122 -5.54 -12.88 -8.02
C GLY A 122 -4.22 -13.09 -7.28
N PHE A 123 -3.47 -12.00 -7.11
CA PHE A 123 -2.26 -12.01 -6.29
C PHE A 123 -2.58 -12.20 -4.80
N CYS A 124 -1.60 -12.74 -4.09
CA CYS A 124 -1.63 -12.90 -2.64
C CYS A 124 -0.60 -11.97 -1.99
N ALA A 125 -0.96 -11.47 -0.82
CA ALA A 125 -0.06 -10.76 0.07
C ALA A 125 1.09 -11.69 0.52
N ALA A 126 2.28 -11.14 0.68
CA ALA A 126 3.49 -11.88 1.00
C ALA A 126 4.46 -10.96 1.76
N PRO A 127 5.48 -11.48 2.45
CA PRO A 127 6.44 -10.64 3.16
C PRO A 127 7.10 -9.58 2.26
N ALA A 128 7.24 -8.36 2.79
CA ALA A 128 7.66 -7.15 2.11
C ALA A 128 6.63 -6.63 1.07
N TRP A 129 7.09 -5.97 0.01
CA TRP A 129 6.17 -5.40 -0.97
C TRP A 129 5.40 -6.49 -1.72
N ASP A 130 4.09 -6.31 -1.87
CA ASP A 130 3.22 -7.18 -2.65
C ASP A 130 2.16 -6.37 -3.46
N PRO A 131 1.60 -6.90 -4.57
CA PRO A 131 0.62 -6.21 -5.41
C PRO A 131 -0.83 -6.29 -4.88
N VAL A 132 -1.03 -6.56 -3.59
CA VAL A 132 -2.32 -6.52 -2.89
C VAL A 132 -2.33 -5.37 -1.90
N THR A 133 -1.26 -5.20 -1.13
CA THR A 133 -1.15 -4.22 -0.03
C THR A 133 0.07 -3.31 -0.12
N GLY A 134 0.89 -3.45 -1.15
CA GLY A 134 2.09 -2.62 -1.34
C GLY A 134 3.08 -2.91 -0.22
N TRP A 135 3.61 -1.87 0.41
CA TRP A 135 4.45 -2.03 1.61
C TRP A 135 3.65 -2.17 2.92
N GLY A 136 2.32 -2.24 2.85
CA GLY A 136 1.44 -2.41 4.00
C GLY A 136 0.86 -1.11 4.54
N THR A 137 0.51 -1.09 5.83
CA THR A 137 -0.30 -0.03 6.45
C THR A 137 0.52 0.94 7.31
N PRO A 138 0.21 2.26 7.35
CA PRO A 138 0.99 3.24 8.09
C PRO A 138 1.14 3.00 9.59
N ASN A 139 2.38 2.90 10.07
CA ASN A 139 2.71 3.03 11.50
C ASN A 139 3.14 4.47 11.78
N PHE A 140 2.18 5.36 12.10
CA PHE A 140 2.41 6.81 12.10
C PHE A 140 3.69 7.28 12.82
N PRO A 141 3.99 6.89 14.07
CA PRO A 141 5.21 7.37 14.75
C PRO A 141 6.50 7.00 14.03
N GLN A 142 6.59 5.78 13.48
CA GLN A 142 7.80 5.31 12.78
C GLN A 142 7.87 5.86 11.36
N LEU A 143 6.73 5.96 10.67
CA LEU A 143 6.64 6.57 9.36
C LEU A 143 7.03 8.05 9.41
N LEU A 144 6.54 8.79 10.40
CA LEU A 144 6.92 10.17 10.66
C LEU A 144 8.43 10.28 10.79
N ARG A 145 9.05 9.54 11.72
CA ARG A 145 10.52 9.56 11.92
C ARG A 145 11.28 9.26 10.63
N GLY A 146 10.85 8.25 9.88
CA GLY A 146 11.47 7.85 8.62
C GLY A 146 11.36 8.90 7.51
N LEU A 147 10.33 9.75 7.56
CA LEU A 147 10.06 10.79 6.59
C LEU A 147 10.40 12.21 7.09
N MET A 148 11.17 12.33 8.19
CA MET A 148 11.69 13.63 8.66
C MET A 148 13.05 14.01 8.05
N GLY A 149 13.69 13.10 7.31
CA GLY A 149 14.94 13.37 6.59
C GLY A 149 14.78 14.13 5.28
#